data_AF-A0A239P3S6-F1
#
_entry.id   AF-A0A239P3S6-F1
#
_cell.length_a   1.000
_cell.length_b   1.000
_cell.length_c   1.000
_cell.angle_alpha   90.00
_cell.angle_beta   90.00
_cell.angle_gamma   90.00
#
_symmetry.space_group_name_H-M   'P 1'
#
loop_
_entity.id
_entity.type
_entity.pdbx_description
1 polymer ?
#
loop_
_entity_poly.entity_id
_entity_poly.type
_entity_poly.pdbx_seq_one_letter_code
_entity_poly.pdbx_strand_id
1 'polypeptide(L)'
;MISRPPSPAHPPQVVLCRTRAASLHPVKDDVQQLKPLDSAIAEEWARKTGEPDLRAVSASKLRQGPWWSVGVAVMEFIRTDPLESELRDGIAAALTAVPGVTGVGEEDREVWSVTGDASGKALVEAVAQVVDDFADRTRDALRRA
;
A
#
# COMPACT_ATOMS: atom_id res chain seq x y z
N MET A 1 -76.43 -5.10 -20.17
CA MET A 1 -75.83 -5.57 -18.90
C MET A 1 -74.97 -6.79 -19.25
N ILE A 2 -73.66 -6.89 -19.10
CA ILE A 2 -72.55 -6.08 -18.59
C ILE A 2 -71.35 -6.49 -19.47
N SER A 3 -70.65 -5.54 -20.10
CA SER A 3 -69.43 -5.83 -20.85
C SER A 3 -68.30 -6.24 -19.90
N ARG A 4 -67.73 -7.45 -20.09
CA ARG A 4 -66.47 -7.85 -19.43
C ARG A 4 -65.31 -7.16 -20.16
N PRO A 5 -64.40 -6.46 -19.47
CA PRO A 5 -63.18 -5.96 -20.10
C PRO A 5 -62.20 -7.12 -20.38
N PRO A 6 -61.41 -7.05 -21.46
CA PRO A 6 -60.34 -8.01 -21.70
C PRO A 6 -59.21 -7.87 -20.67
N SER A 7 -58.61 -9.01 -20.34
CA SER A 7 -57.48 -9.17 -19.42
C SER A 7 -56.26 -8.38 -19.92
N PRO A 8 -55.50 -7.69 -19.05
CA PRO A 8 -54.26 -7.04 -19.47
C PRO A 8 -53.20 -8.09 -19.83
N ALA A 9 -52.57 -7.89 -20.98
CA ALA A 9 -51.40 -8.63 -21.42
C ALA A 9 -50.23 -8.37 -20.45
N HIS A 10 -49.55 -9.44 -20.05
CA HIS A 10 -48.30 -9.33 -19.29
C HIS A 10 -47.23 -8.63 -20.14
N PRO A 11 -46.52 -7.60 -19.63
CA PRO A 11 -45.31 -7.12 -20.29
C PRO A 11 -44.20 -8.17 -20.18
N PRO A 12 -43.29 -8.26 -21.16
CA PRO A 12 -42.15 -9.17 -21.08
C PRO A 12 -41.29 -8.77 -19.88
N GLN A 13 -40.96 -9.75 -19.04
CA GLN A 13 -40.00 -9.56 -17.96
C GLN A 13 -38.64 -9.25 -18.59
N VAL A 14 -38.20 -8.00 -18.44
CA VAL A 14 -36.81 -7.64 -18.63
C VAL A 14 -36.04 -8.40 -17.56
N VAL A 15 -35.30 -9.43 -17.99
CA VAL A 15 -34.26 -10.04 -17.16
C VAL A 15 -33.20 -8.96 -16.97
N LEU A 16 -33.36 -8.19 -15.91
CA LEU A 16 -32.32 -7.32 -15.42
C LEU A 16 -31.22 -8.25 -14.91
N CYS A 17 -30.26 -8.57 -15.77
CA CYS A 17 -28.96 -9.06 -15.34
C CYS A 17 -28.44 -8.05 -14.31
N ARG A 18 -28.64 -8.36 -13.03
CA ARG A 18 -27.94 -7.69 -11.94
C ARG A 18 -26.49 -8.12 -12.06
N THR A 19 -25.75 -7.41 -12.89
CA THR A 19 -24.30 -7.35 -12.71
C THR A 19 -24.11 -6.77 -11.33
N ARG A 20 -23.74 -7.63 -10.38
CA ARG A 20 -23.26 -7.21 -9.08
C ARG A 20 -21.93 -6.53 -9.38
N ALA A 21 -21.97 -5.24 -9.68
CA ALA A 21 -20.80 -4.40 -9.50
C ALA A 21 -20.45 -4.59 -8.02
N ALA A 22 -19.41 -5.37 -7.74
CA ALA A 22 -18.72 -5.24 -6.48
C ALA A 22 -18.50 -3.74 -6.34
N SER A 23 -19.01 -3.16 -5.26
CA SER A 23 -18.88 -1.74 -5.00
C SER A 23 -17.38 -1.46 -4.96
N LEU A 24 -16.81 -1.01 -6.08
CA LEU A 24 -15.45 -0.52 -6.21
C LEU A 24 -15.43 0.82 -5.47
N HIS A 25 -15.53 0.75 -4.15
CA HIS A 25 -15.06 1.85 -3.34
C HIS A 25 -13.55 1.88 -3.56
N PRO A 26 -12.99 2.98 -4.07
CA PRO A 26 -11.54 3.10 -4.14
C PRO A 26 -11.01 2.84 -2.73
N VAL A 27 -10.03 1.93 -2.62
CA VAL A 27 -9.36 1.67 -1.35
C VAL A 27 -8.70 3.00 -0.97
N LYS A 28 -9.19 3.62 0.10
CA LYS A 28 -8.58 4.84 0.62
C LYS A 28 -7.20 4.48 1.16
N ASP A 29 -6.18 5.20 0.70
CA ASP A 29 -4.84 5.08 1.24
C ASP A 29 -4.84 5.57 2.69
N ASP A 30 -4.36 4.73 3.60
CA ASP A 30 -4.36 5.02 5.03
C ASP A 30 -3.28 4.20 5.74
N VAL A 31 -2.52 4.83 6.64
CA VAL A 31 -1.51 4.15 7.44
C VAL A 31 -2.14 3.65 8.73
N GLN A 32 -2.07 2.34 8.95
CA GLN A 32 -2.77 1.67 10.03
C GLN A 32 -1.82 0.85 10.88
N GLN A 33 -2.05 0.85 12.18
CA GLN A 33 -1.41 -0.10 13.08
C GLN A 33 -2.09 -1.45 12.90
N LEU A 34 -1.29 -2.48 12.67
CA LEU A 34 -1.75 -3.85 12.55
C LEU A 34 -1.53 -4.60 13.86
N LYS A 35 -2.29 -5.69 14.04
CA LYS A 35 -1.98 -6.66 15.08
C LYS A 35 -0.83 -7.53 14.57
N PRO A 36 0.34 -7.55 15.24
CA PRO A 36 1.45 -8.38 14.80
C PRO A 36 1.05 -9.86 14.74
N LEU A 37 1.40 -10.53 13.64
CA LEU A 37 1.18 -11.96 13.47
C LEU A 37 2.29 -12.80 14.11
N ASP A 38 3.52 -12.28 14.10
CA ASP A 38 4.68 -12.90 14.73
C ASP A 38 4.89 -12.37 16.15
N SER A 39 5.08 -13.29 17.10
CA SER A 39 5.42 -12.97 18.48
C SER A 39 6.73 -12.19 18.65
N ALA A 40 7.66 -12.30 17.70
CA ALA A 40 8.91 -11.55 17.68
C ALA A 40 8.70 -10.06 17.37
N ILE A 41 7.55 -9.69 16.81
CA ILE A 41 7.21 -8.31 16.47
C ILE A 41 6.46 -7.65 17.63
N ALA A 42 6.94 -6.48 18.03
CA ALA A 42 6.34 -5.67 19.09
C ALA A 42 5.18 -4.83 18.55
N GLU A 43 5.40 -4.22 17.38
CA GLU A 43 4.48 -3.28 16.72
C GLU A 43 4.60 -3.44 15.22
N GLU A 44 3.49 -3.31 14.51
CA GLU A 44 3.45 -3.40 13.06
C GLU A 44 2.56 -2.29 12.50
N TRP A 45 3.02 -1.65 11.45
CA TRP A 45 2.33 -0.58 10.73
C TRP A 45 2.38 -0.88 9.24
N ALA A 46 1.28 -0.61 8.53
CA ALA A 46 1.25 -0.74 7.09
C ALA A 46 0.36 0.33 6.45
N ARG A 47 0.73 0.74 5.25
CA ARG A 47 -0.15 1.50 4.37
C ARG A 47 -1.14 0.54 3.72
N LYS A 48 -2.43 0.72 4.00
CA LYS A 48 -3.51 0.16 3.20
C LYS A 48 -3.57 0.92 1.88
N THR A 49 -3.59 0.23 0.75
CA THR A 49 -3.64 0.84 -0.58
C THR A 49 -4.36 -0.06 -1.59
N GLY A 50 -4.83 0.53 -2.70
CA GLY A 50 -5.40 -0.20 -3.83
C GLY A 50 -4.36 -0.77 -4.80
N GLU A 51 -3.09 -0.38 -4.68
CA GLU A 51 -1.98 -0.83 -5.52
C GLU A 51 -0.88 -1.46 -4.65
N PRO A 52 -1.11 -2.65 -4.07
CA PRO A 52 -0.20 -3.22 -3.07
C PRO A 52 1.23 -3.44 -3.61
N ASP A 53 1.37 -3.88 -4.85
CA ASP A 53 2.69 -4.14 -5.46
C ASP A 53 3.51 -2.86 -5.71
N LEU A 54 2.87 -1.69 -5.69
CA LEU A 54 3.52 -0.40 -5.96
C LEU A 54 3.58 0.51 -4.75
N ARG A 55 2.51 0.57 -3.98
CA ARG A 55 2.31 1.59 -2.95
C ARG A 55 2.33 1.03 -1.55
N ALA A 56 2.43 -0.29 -1.37
CA ALA A 56 2.53 -0.86 -0.04
C ALA A 56 3.88 -0.51 0.60
N VAL A 57 3.78 -0.02 1.82
CA VAL A 57 4.90 0.27 2.71
C VAL A 57 4.52 -0.27 4.08
N SER A 58 5.46 -0.93 4.74
CA SER A 58 5.26 -1.49 6.08
C SER A 58 6.43 -1.16 6.99
N ALA A 59 6.18 -1.13 8.30
CA ALA A 59 7.20 -1.00 9.33
C ALA A 59 6.89 -1.94 10.49
N SER A 60 7.86 -2.79 10.84
CA SER A 60 7.76 -3.79 11.91
C SER A 60 8.84 -3.55 12.95
N LYS A 61 8.45 -3.30 14.20
CA LYS A 61 9.37 -3.17 15.33
C LYS A 61 9.67 -4.53 15.90
N LEU A 62 10.94 -4.91 15.98
CA LEU A 62 11.33 -6.15 16.64
C LEU A 62 11.25 -5.98 18.17
N ARG A 63 10.81 -7.03 18.89
CA ARG A 63 10.89 -7.05 20.36
C ARG A 63 12.32 -7.12 20.85
N GLN A 64 13.20 -7.75 20.07
CA GLN A 64 14.60 -7.93 20.40
C GLN A 64 15.42 -6.74 19.88
N GLY A 65 15.34 -5.62 20.60
CA GLY A 65 16.17 -4.43 20.38
C GLY A 65 15.43 -3.21 19.81
N PRO A 66 16.15 -2.12 19.53
CA PRO A 66 15.56 -0.82 19.19
C PRO A 66 15.29 -0.64 17.68
N TRP A 67 15.15 -1.73 16.94
CA TRP A 67 15.17 -1.73 15.47
C TRP A 67 13.76 -1.80 14.89
N TRP A 68 13.54 -1.03 13.85
CA TRP A 68 12.46 -1.17 12.90
C TRP A 68 12.99 -1.82 11.62
N SER A 69 12.19 -2.70 11.02
CA SER A 69 12.35 -3.18 9.65
C SER A 69 11.28 -2.49 8.80
N VAL A 70 11.69 -1.77 7.77
CA VAL A 70 10.80 -1.03 6.87
C VAL A 70 10.83 -1.68 5.49
N GLY A 71 9.69 -2.20 5.05
CA GLY A 71 9.52 -2.87 3.76
C GLY A 71 8.84 -1.97 2.72
N VAL A 72 9.35 -1.95 1.49
CA VAL A 72 8.84 -1.13 0.38
C VAL A 72 8.59 -1.97 -0.86
N ALA A 73 7.32 -2.27 -1.17
CA ALA A 73 6.96 -3.29 -2.16
C ALA A 73 7.47 -2.99 -3.58
N VAL A 74 7.45 -1.73 -4.03
CA VAL A 74 7.88 -1.37 -5.40
C VAL A 74 9.35 -1.70 -5.67
N MET A 75 10.17 -1.78 -4.62
CA MET A 75 11.60 -2.09 -4.74
C MET A 75 11.88 -3.57 -5.05
N GLU A 76 10.88 -4.44 -4.92
CA GLU A 76 10.94 -5.82 -5.43
C GLU A 76 11.06 -5.83 -6.96
N PHE A 77 10.42 -4.88 -7.64
CA PHE A 77 10.21 -4.92 -9.08
C PHE A 77 11.10 -3.95 -9.87
N ILE A 78 11.44 -2.78 -9.30
CA ILE A 78 12.28 -1.80 -9.98
C ILE A 78 13.75 -2.20 -9.84
N ARG A 79 14.37 -2.60 -10.97
CA ARG A 79 15.73 -3.18 -11.02
C ARG A 79 16.65 -2.52 -12.04
N THR A 80 16.33 -1.30 -12.46
CA THR A 80 17.04 -0.65 -13.56
C THR A 80 17.28 0.82 -13.26
N ASP A 81 18.53 1.22 -13.45
CA ASP A 81 18.96 2.60 -13.30
C ASP A 81 18.47 3.50 -14.46
N PRO A 82 18.23 4.80 -14.19
CA PRO A 82 18.49 5.49 -12.91
C PRO A 82 17.38 5.34 -11.86
N LEU A 83 16.24 4.75 -12.22
CA LEU A 83 15.05 4.75 -11.36
C LEU A 83 15.25 3.97 -10.05
N GLU A 84 15.95 2.83 -10.09
CA GLU A 84 16.27 2.06 -8.87
C GLU A 84 17.09 2.87 -7.87
N SER A 85 18.21 3.46 -8.31
CA SER A 85 19.08 4.26 -7.45
C SER A 85 18.38 5.50 -6.89
N GLU A 86 17.60 6.21 -7.71
CA GLU A 86 16.87 7.40 -7.25
C GLU A 86 15.81 7.06 -6.18
N LEU A 87 15.11 5.93 -6.33
CA LEU A 87 14.16 5.46 -5.32
C LEU A 87 14.88 5.08 -4.03
N ARG A 88 15.99 4.34 -4.11
CA ARG A 88 16.81 3.99 -2.93
C ARG A 88 17.23 5.22 -2.15
N ASP A 89 17.82 6.19 -2.84
CA ASP A 89 18.34 7.41 -2.21
C ASP A 89 17.19 8.22 -1.59
N GLY A 90 16.05 8.31 -2.29
CA GLY A 90 14.85 8.95 -1.77
C GLY A 90 14.32 8.29 -0.49
N ILE A 91 14.25 6.96 -0.46
CA ILE A 91 13.79 6.19 0.70
C ILE A 91 14.73 6.40 1.89
N ALA A 92 16.04 6.24 1.68
CA ALA A 92 17.04 6.39 2.75
C ALA A 92 17.05 7.82 3.31
N ALA A 93 16.94 8.84 2.44
CA ALA A 93 16.84 10.23 2.86
C ALA A 93 15.56 10.50 3.66
N ALA A 94 14.41 9.98 3.20
CA ALA A 94 13.14 10.16 3.89
C ALA A 94 13.14 9.51 5.28
N LEU A 95 13.66 8.28 5.40
CA LEU A 95 13.80 7.61 6.70
C LEU A 95 14.72 8.37 7.65
N THR A 96 15.86 8.87 7.15
CA THR A 96 16.81 9.63 7.95
C THR A 96 16.21 10.94 8.48
N ALA A 97 15.29 11.55 7.73
CA ALA A 97 14.62 12.79 8.12
C ALA A 97 13.50 12.61 9.16
N VAL A 98 13.08 11.37 9.46
CA VAL A 98 12.01 11.12 10.44
C VAL A 98 12.52 11.45 11.86
N PRO A 99 11.79 12.27 12.64
CA PRO A 99 12.15 12.56 14.02
C PRO A 99 12.29 11.27 14.86
N GLY A 100 13.40 11.19 15.59
CA GLY A 100 13.73 10.03 16.42
C GLY A 100 14.52 8.94 15.72
N VAL A 101 14.77 9.06 14.41
CA VAL A 101 15.70 8.16 13.71
C VAL A 101 17.15 8.57 14.02
N THR A 102 17.97 7.59 14.40
CA THR A 102 19.39 7.77 14.69
C THR A 102 20.31 7.04 13.71
N GLY A 103 19.76 6.13 12.90
CA GLY A 103 20.50 5.39 11.90
C GLY A 103 19.57 4.64 10.97
N VAL A 104 19.95 4.59 9.70
CA VAL A 104 19.28 3.84 8.63
C VAL A 104 20.32 2.95 7.96
N GLY A 105 20.02 1.67 7.87
CA GLY A 105 20.80 0.67 7.14
C GLY A 105 19.92 0.01 6.08
N GLU A 106 20.55 -0.50 5.04
CA GLU A 106 19.88 -1.35 4.06
C GLU A 106 20.18 -2.81 4.41
N GLU A 107 19.14 -3.61 4.62
CA GLU A 107 19.28 -5.04 4.92
C GLU A 107 19.11 -5.89 3.65
N ASP A 108 18.17 -5.48 2.80
CA ASP A 108 17.94 -6.03 1.47
C ASP A 108 17.37 -4.92 0.56
N ARG A 109 17.20 -5.21 -0.73
CA ARG A 109 16.74 -4.26 -1.74
C ARG A 109 15.43 -3.57 -1.42
N GLU A 110 14.53 -4.29 -0.76
CA GLU A 110 13.20 -3.81 -0.39
C GLU A 110 13.07 -3.56 1.12
N VAL A 111 14.14 -3.76 1.89
CA VAL A 111 14.11 -3.72 3.35
C VAL A 111 15.22 -2.83 3.92
N TRP A 112 14.80 -1.84 4.70
CA TRP A 112 15.68 -0.98 5.48
C TRP A 112 15.57 -1.30 6.97
N SER A 113 16.70 -1.37 7.66
CA SER A 113 16.75 -1.33 9.12
C SER A 113 16.84 0.12 9.59
N VAL A 114 16.04 0.46 10.62
CA VAL A 114 16.02 1.80 11.20
C VAL A 114 16.19 1.68 12.71
N THR A 115 17.07 2.51 13.28
CA THR A 115 17.32 2.57 14.72
C THR A 115 16.86 3.91 15.29
N GLY A 116 16.41 3.89 16.54
CA GLY A 116 16.00 5.08 17.29
C GLY A 116 14.62 4.94 17.92
N ASP A 117 14.01 6.06 18.30
CA ASP A 117 12.71 6.12 18.98
C ASP A 117 11.58 6.65 18.08
N ALA A 118 11.81 6.70 16.77
CA ALA A 118 10.80 7.04 15.78
C ALA A 118 9.55 6.14 15.88
N SER A 119 8.39 6.72 15.54
CA SER A 119 7.13 5.97 15.47
C SER A 119 7.02 5.22 14.14
N GLY A 120 6.49 3.99 14.17
CA GLY A 120 6.27 3.20 12.95
C GLY A 120 5.35 3.89 11.95
N LYS A 121 4.33 4.62 12.43
CA LYS A 121 3.46 5.43 11.57
C LYS A 121 4.25 6.47 10.77
N ALA A 122 5.12 7.24 11.43
CA ALA A 122 5.91 8.28 10.77
C ALA A 122 6.87 7.70 9.74
N LEU A 123 7.47 6.53 10.02
CA LEU A 123 8.31 5.81 9.05
C LEU A 123 7.53 5.43 7.79
N VAL A 124 6.35 4.82 7.95
CA VAL A 124 5.49 4.43 6.83
C VAL A 124 5.01 5.65 6.05
N GLU A 125 4.60 6.74 6.72
CA GLU A 125 4.14 7.97 6.07
C GLU A 125 5.26 8.64 5.26
N ALA A 126 6.47 8.74 5.81
CA ALA A 126 7.60 9.36 5.12
C ALA A 126 7.97 8.60 3.83
N VAL A 127 8.05 7.27 3.92
CA VAL A 127 8.39 6.44 2.76
C VAL A 127 7.23 6.38 1.76
N ALA A 128 5.98 6.35 2.24
CA ALA A 128 4.81 6.39 1.37
C ALA A 128 4.78 7.65 0.50
N GLN A 129 5.24 8.79 1.02
CA GLN A 129 5.36 10.02 0.23
C GLN A 129 6.37 9.86 -0.91
N VAL A 130 7.55 9.28 -0.66
CA VAL A 130 8.54 9.01 -1.72
C VAL A 130 7.96 8.09 -2.78
N VAL A 131 7.30 7.01 -2.36
CA VAL A 131 6.67 6.06 -3.29
C VAL A 131 5.58 6.75 -4.13
N ASP A 132 4.83 7.67 -3.55
CA ASP A 132 3.81 8.46 -4.26
C ASP A 132 4.43 9.42 -5.28
N ASP A 133 5.54 10.09 -4.93
CA ASP A 133 6.26 11.01 -5.82
C ASP A 133 6.84 10.29 -7.06
N PHE A 134 7.14 8.99 -6.93
CA PHE A 134 7.67 8.16 -8.02
C PHE A 134 6.62 7.30 -8.74
N ALA A 135 5.36 7.30 -8.28
CA ALA A 135 4.35 6.32 -8.69
C ALA A 135 4.11 6.25 -10.20
N ASP A 136 4.11 7.38 -10.90
CA ASP A 136 3.90 7.37 -12.36
C ASP A 136 5.08 6.75 -13.11
N ARG A 137 6.30 7.06 -12.68
CA ARG A 137 7.52 6.52 -13.29
C ARG A 137 7.64 5.02 -13.04
N THR A 138 7.27 4.54 -11.86
CA THR A 138 7.30 3.10 -11.52
C THR A 138 6.21 2.33 -12.26
N ARG A 139 4.99 2.84 -12.36
CA ARG A 139 3.93 2.25 -13.21
C ARG A 139 4.38 2.10 -14.65
N ASP A 140 5.02 3.14 -15.20
CA ASP A 140 5.50 3.14 -16.57
C ASP A 140 6.67 2.17 -16.78
N ALA A 141 7.56 2.03 -15.80
CA ALA A 141 8.64 1.05 -15.85
C ALA A 141 8.09 -0.39 -15.89
N LEU A 142 7.08 -0.70 -15.07
CA LEU A 142 6.53 -2.05 -14.97
C LEU A 142 5.67 -2.46 -16.16
N ARG A 143 5.07 -1.50 -16.86
CA ARG A 143 4.42 -1.77 -18.15
C ARG A 143 5.41 -2.17 -19.26
N ARG A 144 6.70 -1.89 -19.06
CA ARG A 144 7.77 -2.14 -20.03
C ARG A 144 8.68 -3.32 -19.65
N ALA A 145 8.57 -3.81 -18.42
CA ALA A 145 9.31 -4.97 -17.90
C ALA A 145 8.67 -6.27 -18.39
#